data_AF-A0A2D8AU87-F1
#
_entry.id   AF-A0A2D8AU87-F1
#
_cell.length_a   1.000
_cell.length_b   1.000
_cell.length_c   1.000
_cell.angle_alpha   90.00
_cell.angle_beta   90.00
_cell.angle_gamma   90.00
#
_symmetry.space_group_name_H-M   'P 1'
#
loop_
_entity.id
_entity.type
_entity.pdbx_description
1 polymer ?
#
loop_
_entity_poly.entity_id
_entity_poly.type
_entity_poly.pdbx_seq_one_letter_code
_entity_poly.pdbx_strand_id
1 'polypeptide(L)'
;MSDGSFDYTTMHLWFLYELIIFVFCFSILYKFRFIKNLLRMKISAKILLLLGIWLISTVPLAYFLNNLWHPLALKASSGYFDLKIGNMLYYFSYFLAGVILYSNQNILIKLQNTKTIFLLSVLSILAFFVRVYSDHLTIGQADNLSNVAKMDFNPILVFFSACMIGMNSVLFCLFFIGLASKFIKSGSTILSWFVELSYPIYIIHIIPITMMTAVFYNAGLNQLSILPLTVIAGFAVCVILYYVFIKFTPVNWLINGYSKSSFKIKFLGG
;
A
#
# COMPACT_ATOMS: atom_id res chain seq x y z
N MET A 1 14.34 17.92 16.49
CA MET A 1 14.97 17.98 15.16
C MET A 1 14.75 19.39 14.64
N SER A 2 15.80 20.24 14.59
CA SER A 2 15.80 21.54 13.89
C SER A 2 17.21 22.16 13.91
N ASP A 3 18.20 21.46 13.39
CA ASP A 3 19.51 22.04 13.01
C ASP A 3 19.50 22.53 11.55
N GLY A 4 18.37 22.42 10.84
CA GLY A 4 18.22 22.84 9.45
C GLY A 4 18.95 21.95 8.45
N SER A 5 19.54 20.84 8.91
CA SER A 5 20.14 19.84 8.02
C SER A 5 19.05 19.02 7.34
N PHE A 6 19.23 18.75 6.04
CA PHE A 6 18.33 17.88 5.31
C PHE A 6 18.61 16.45 5.77
N ASP A 7 17.78 15.95 6.69
CA ASP A 7 17.81 14.56 7.09
C ASP A 7 17.28 13.76 5.90
N TYR A 8 18.14 13.01 5.21
CA TYR A 8 17.87 12.29 3.94
C TYR A 8 16.89 11.11 4.11
N THR A 9 15.91 11.27 4.99
CA THR A 9 14.93 10.28 5.39
C THR A 9 13.65 10.40 4.56
N THR A 10 13.10 9.26 4.18
CA THR A 10 11.85 9.17 3.42
C THR A 10 10.62 9.22 4.34
N MET A 11 10.82 8.93 5.63
CA MET A 11 9.77 8.86 6.65
C MET A 11 8.56 8.05 6.15
N HIS A 12 7.35 8.61 6.13
CA HIS A 12 6.16 7.92 5.63
C HIS A 12 5.96 8.01 4.12
N LEU A 13 6.75 8.83 3.43
CA LEU A 13 6.68 9.05 1.99
C LEU A 13 7.50 8.01 1.19
N TRP A 14 8.10 7.02 1.86
CA TRP A 14 8.88 5.94 1.24
C TRP A 14 8.11 5.26 0.10
N PHE A 15 6.82 5.00 0.28
CA PHE A 15 5.98 4.34 -0.74
C PHE A 15 5.87 5.18 -2.01
N LEU A 16 5.70 6.51 -1.88
CA LEU A 16 5.62 7.39 -3.04
C LEU A 16 6.96 7.47 -3.78
N TYR A 17 8.06 7.54 -3.02
CA TYR A 17 9.40 7.55 -3.58
C TYR A 17 9.67 6.29 -4.41
N GLU A 18 9.40 5.11 -3.86
CA GLU A 18 9.56 3.84 -4.58
C GLU A 18 8.59 3.70 -5.76
N LEU A 19 7.36 4.20 -5.64
CA LEU A 19 6.39 4.21 -6.73
C LEU A 19 6.88 5.02 -7.94
N ILE A 20 7.52 6.17 -7.72
CA ILE A 20 8.12 6.98 -8.80
C ILE A 20 9.19 6.16 -9.54
N ILE A 21 10.05 5.46 -8.78
CA ILE A 21 11.08 4.57 -9.36
C ILE A 21 10.41 3.47 -10.21
N PHE A 22 9.37 2.82 -9.68
CA PHE A 22 8.68 1.74 -10.40
C PHE A 22 8.01 2.23 -11.68
N VAL A 23 7.32 3.38 -11.64
CA VAL A 23 6.70 3.97 -12.83
C VAL A 23 7.75 4.34 -13.88
N PHE A 24 8.88 4.94 -13.45
CA PHE A 24 9.98 5.26 -14.35
C PHE A 24 10.57 4.00 -14.99
N CYS A 25 10.97 3.01 -14.20
CA CYS A 25 11.49 1.73 -14.70
C CYS A 25 10.49 1.04 -15.62
N PHE A 26 9.21 0.98 -15.24
CA PHE A 26 8.17 0.36 -16.05
C PHE A 26 7.97 1.10 -17.39
N SER A 27 8.04 2.43 -17.42
CA SER A 27 7.93 3.21 -18.66
C SER A 27 9.01 2.86 -19.69
N ILE A 28 10.23 2.55 -19.21
CA ILE A 28 11.34 2.07 -20.03
C ILE A 28 11.05 0.64 -20.48
N LEU A 29 10.68 -0.24 -19.54
CA LEU A 29 10.39 -1.65 -19.82
C LEU A 29 9.24 -1.83 -20.83
N TYR A 30 8.24 -0.96 -20.78
CA TYR A 30 7.09 -1.00 -21.69
C TYR A 30 7.47 -0.78 -23.16
N LYS A 31 8.65 -0.24 -23.47
CA LYS A 31 9.16 -0.13 -24.84
C LYS A 31 9.45 -1.49 -25.47
N PHE A 32 9.78 -2.51 -24.68
CA PHE A 32 10.10 -3.85 -25.17
C PHE A 32 8.84 -4.62 -25.61
N ARG A 33 8.92 -5.30 -26.76
CA ARG A 33 7.81 -6.10 -27.32
C ARG A 33 7.35 -7.21 -26.37
N PHE A 34 8.27 -7.82 -25.62
CA PHE A 34 7.96 -8.85 -24.62
C PHE A 34 6.97 -8.36 -23.56
N ILE A 35 7.19 -7.16 -22.99
CA ILE A 35 6.31 -6.58 -21.97
C ILE A 35 4.93 -6.28 -22.54
N LYS A 36 4.86 -5.72 -23.76
CA LYS A 36 3.57 -5.50 -24.44
C LYS A 36 2.80 -6.80 -24.67
N ASN A 37 3.49 -7.87 -25.03
CA ASN A 37 2.88 -9.19 -25.22
C ASN A 37 2.38 -9.78 -23.91
N LEU A 38 3.17 -9.66 -22.82
CA LEU A 38 2.78 -10.10 -21.48
C LEU A 38 1.46 -9.45 -21.03
N LEU A 39 1.31 -8.14 -21.25
CA LEU A 39 0.12 -7.38 -20.85
C LEU A 39 -1.11 -7.72 -21.69
N ARG A 40 -0.93 -8.08 -22.97
CA ARG A 40 -2.00 -8.50 -23.87
C ARG A 40 -2.40 -9.96 -23.71
N MET A 41 -1.63 -10.75 -22.97
CA MET A 41 -1.90 -12.17 -22.77
C MET A 41 -3.22 -12.35 -22.02
N LYS A 42 -4.12 -13.16 -22.58
CA LYS A 42 -5.38 -13.50 -21.94
C LYS A 42 -5.12 -14.34 -20.69
N ILE A 43 -5.46 -13.80 -19.53
CA ILE A 43 -5.21 -14.46 -18.25
C ILE A 43 -6.27 -15.51 -17.97
N SER A 44 -5.84 -16.77 -17.93
CA SER A 44 -6.64 -17.89 -17.45
C SER A 44 -6.59 -18.00 -15.92
N ALA A 45 -7.48 -18.80 -15.32
CA ALA A 45 -7.46 -19.04 -13.88
C ALA A 45 -6.13 -19.66 -13.40
N LYS A 46 -5.50 -20.51 -14.22
CA LYS A 46 -4.18 -21.10 -13.93
C LYS A 46 -3.09 -20.04 -13.85
N ILE A 47 -3.08 -19.09 -14.79
CA ILE A 47 -2.12 -17.98 -14.80
C ILE A 47 -2.35 -17.05 -13.61
N LEU A 48 -3.62 -16.79 -13.24
CA LEU A 48 -3.94 -16.00 -12.05
C LEU A 48 -3.44 -16.68 -10.76
N LEU A 49 -3.56 -18.01 -10.66
CA LEU A 49 -3.03 -18.78 -9.54
C LEU A 49 -1.50 -18.74 -9.50
N LEU A 50 -0.83 -18.90 -10.65
CA LEU A 50 0.62 -18.75 -10.76
C LEU A 50 1.09 -17.36 -10.34
N LEU A 51 0.37 -16.31 -10.75
CA LEU A 51 0.64 -14.94 -10.32
C LEU A 51 0.47 -14.80 -8.81
N GLY A 52 -0.57 -15.38 -8.23
CA GLY A 52 -0.78 -15.41 -6.77
C GLY A 52 0.37 -16.08 -6.03
N ILE A 53 0.81 -17.27 -6.49
CA ILE A 53 1.95 -17.98 -5.91
C ILE A 53 3.23 -17.15 -6.02
N TRP A 54 3.47 -16.52 -7.18
CA TRP A 54 4.59 -15.61 -7.38
C TRP A 54 4.58 -14.44 -6.39
N LEU A 55 3.44 -13.78 -6.21
CA LEU A 55 3.31 -12.67 -5.26
C LEU A 55 3.55 -13.13 -3.81
N ILE A 56 3.12 -14.35 -3.46
CA ILE A 56 3.39 -14.92 -2.14
C ILE A 56 4.89 -15.20 -1.95
N SER A 57 5.55 -15.79 -2.95
CA SER A 57 6.97 -16.17 -2.88
C SER A 57 7.93 -14.97 -2.89
N THR A 58 7.52 -13.83 -3.45
CA THR A 58 8.33 -12.60 -3.41
C THR A 58 8.57 -12.09 -1.99
N VAL A 59 7.70 -12.42 -1.02
CA VAL A 59 7.87 -11.98 0.37
C VAL A 59 9.01 -12.74 1.08
N PRO A 60 9.03 -14.08 1.13
CA PRO A 60 10.21 -14.81 1.62
C PRO A 60 11.50 -14.44 0.89
N LEU A 61 11.43 -14.22 -0.44
CA LEU A 61 12.60 -13.80 -1.21
C LEU A 61 13.13 -12.43 -0.74
N ALA A 62 12.24 -11.49 -0.40
CA ALA A 62 12.64 -10.20 0.16
C ALA A 62 13.32 -10.34 1.53
N TYR A 63 12.83 -11.23 2.40
CA TYR A 63 13.49 -11.54 3.67
C TYR A 63 14.91 -12.08 3.48
N PHE A 64 15.07 -12.99 2.52
CA PHE A 64 16.37 -13.57 2.20
C PHE A 64 17.34 -12.51 1.66
N LEU A 65 16.91 -11.71 0.69
CA LEU A 65 17.75 -10.71 0.01
C LEU A 65 18.14 -9.53 0.90
N ASN A 66 17.27 -9.12 1.84
CA ASN A 66 17.52 -7.93 2.64
C ASN A 66 18.42 -8.22 3.85
N ASN A 67 18.21 -9.34 4.55
CA ASN A 67 18.99 -9.66 5.76
C ASN A 67 18.86 -11.12 6.20
N LEU A 68 18.94 -12.08 5.25
CA LEU A 68 19.01 -13.53 5.52
C LEU A 68 18.04 -14.03 6.62
N TRP A 69 16.75 -13.73 6.48
CA TRP A 69 15.68 -14.16 7.41
C TRP A 69 15.59 -13.41 8.74
N HIS A 70 16.17 -12.22 8.87
CA HIS A 70 15.88 -11.37 10.03
C HIS A 70 14.43 -10.85 10.00
N PRO A 71 13.64 -10.89 11.10
CA PRO A 71 12.22 -10.49 11.11
C PRO A 71 11.95 -9.04 10.68
N LEU A 72 12.91 -8.14 10.94
CA LEU A 72 12.85 -6.73 10.52
C LEU A 72 13.32 -6.49 9.08
N ALA A 73 13.61 -7.53 8.30
CA ALA A 73 14.13 -7.41 6.94
C ALA A 73 13.19 -6.66 5.99
N LEU A 74 11.87 -6.76 6.19
CA LEU A 74 10.85 -6.04 5.40
C LEU A 74 10.62 -4.58 5.83
N LYS A 75 11.31 -4.07 6.86
CA LYS A 75 11.18 -2.66 7.25
C LYS A 75 11.46 -1.77 6.02
N ALA A 76 10.54 -0.85 5.74
CA ALA A 76 10.65 0.10 4.63
C ALA A 76 11.99 0.84 4.67
N SER A 77 12.44 1.28 3.49
CA SER A 77 13.63 2.12 3.38
C SER A 77 13.45 3.40 4.19
N SER A 78 14.36 3.66 5.13
CA SER A 78 14.29 4.85 5.98
C SER A 78 14.87 6.10 5.32
N GLY A 79 15.67 5.96 4.26
CA GLY A 79 16.32 7.09 3.59
C GLY A 79 16.47 6.90 2.10
N TYR A 80 16.68 8.01 1.37
CA TYR A 80 16.69 8.02 -0.09
C TYR A 80 17.74 7.09 -0.72
N PHE A 81 18.84 6.82 -0.01
CA PHE A 81 19.93 5.98 -0.48
C PHE A 81 19.94 4.57 0.13
N ASP A 82 18.98 4.25 1.01
CA ASP A 82 18.88 2.95 1.71
C ASP A 82 17.88 2.02 1.02
N LEU A 83 18.00 1.86 -0.30
CA LEU A 83 17.07 1.04 -1.09
C LEU A 83 17.35 -0.45 -0.86
N LYS A 84 16.41 -1.11 -0.19
CA LYS A 84 16.44 -2.55 0.05
C LYS A 84 16.00 -3.32 -1.19
N ILE A 85 16.93 -4.01 -1.84
CA ILE A 85 16.70 -4.73 -3.10
C ILE A 85 15.56 -5.74 -2.99
N GLY A 86 15.48 -6.48 -1.88
CA GLY A 86 14.40 -7.43 -1.63
C GLY A 86 13.03 -6.77 -1.55
N ASN A 87 12.94 -5.61 -0.87
CA ASN A 87 11.72 -4.81 -0.81
C ASN A 87 11.32 -4.30 -2.20
N MET A 88 12.29 -3.78 -2.96
CA MET A 88 12.05 -3.31 -4.33
C MET A 88 11.47 -4.40 -5.22
N LEU A 89 12.01 -5.63 -5.15
CA LEU A 89 11.50 -6.77 -5.92
C LEU A 89 10.09 -7.17 -5.48
N TYR A 90 9.83 -7.21 -4.18
CA TYR A 90 8.52 -7.50 -3.61
C TYR A 90 7.48 -6.47 -4.07
N TYR A 91 7.71 -5.18 -3.82
CA TYR A 91 6.76 -4.12 -4.18
C TYR A 91 6.58 -3.98 -5.69
N PHE A 92 7.66 -4.09 -6.47
CA PHE A 92 7.58 -4.05 -7.93
C PHE A 92 6.75 -5.21 -8.50
N SER A 93 6.80 -6.40 -7.87
CA SER A 93 5.97 -7.53 -8.27
C SER A 93 4.48 -7.24 -8.09
N TYR A 94 4.10 -6.59 -6.98
CA TYR A 94 2.72 -6.17 -6.74
C TYR A 94 2.27 -5.06 -7.68
N PHE A 95 3.15 -4.09 -7.95
CA PHE A 95 2.92 -3.07 -8.97
C PHE A 95 2.64 -3.70 -10.34
N LEU A 96 3.49 -4.64 -10.78
CA LEU A 96 3.33 -5.31 -12.07
C LEU A 96 2.05 -6.14 -12.13
N ALA A 97 1.71 -6.86 -11.06
CA ALA A 97 0.43 -7.57 -10.96
C ALA A 97 -0.76 -6.62 -11.12
N GLY A 98 -0.71 -5.43 -10.53
CA GLY A 98 -1.69 -4.37 -10.73
C GLY A 98 -1.83 -3.96 -12.20
N VAL A 99 -0.71 -3.73 -12.89
CA VAL A 99 -0.72 -3.37 -14.33
C VAL A 99 -1.27 -4.50 -15.20
N ILE A 100 -0.92 -5.75 -14.88
CA ILE A 100 -1.41 -6.96 -15.55
C ILE A 100 -2.93 -7.09 -15.39
N LEU A 101 -3.44 -6.90 -14.16
CA LEU A 101 -4.88 -6.92 -13.87
C LEU A 101 -5.63 -5.78 -14.58
N TYR A 102 -5.07 -4.57 -14.57
CA TYR A 102 -5.64 -3.42 -15.29
C TYR A 102 -5.75 -3.67 -16.79
N SER A 103 -4.75 -4.33 -17.38
CA SER A 103 -4.77 -4.71 -18.81
C SER A 103 -5.78 -5.82 -19.12
N ASN A 104 -6.23 -6.57 -18.11
CA ASN A 104 -7.10 -7.74 -18.23
C ASN A 104 -8.38 -7.60 -17.40
N GLN A 105 -9.12 -6.51 -17.60
CA GLN A 105 -10.33 -6.17 -16.82
C GLN A 105 -11.42 -7.26 -16.83
N ASN A 106 -11.41 -8.16 -17.83
CA ASN A 106 -12.29 -9.34 -17.86
C ASN A 106 -12.20 -10.23 -16.61
N ILE A 107 -11.07 -10.22 -15.90
CA ILE A 107 -10.90 -10.96 -14.63
C ILE A 107 -11.78 -10.36 -13.54
N LEU A 108 -11.98 -9.04 -13.54
CA LEU A 108 -12.82 -8.35 -12.56
C LEU A 108 -14.26 -8.85 -12.62
N ILE A 109 -14.74 -9.27 -13.80
CA ILE A 109 -16.06 -9.90 -13.98
C ILE A 109 -16.19 -11.20 -13.16
N LYS A 110 -15.10 -11.96 -13.03
CA LYS A 110 -15.09 -13.18 -12.20
C LYS A 110 -14.98 -12.85 -10.72
N LEU A 111 -14.16 -11.85 -10.36
CA LEU A 111 -13.94 -11.44 -8.97
C LEU A 111 -15.16 -10.76 -8.35
N GLN A 112 -15.98 -10.06 -9.13
CA GLN A 112 -17.21 -9.42 -8.64
C GLN A 112 -18.35 -10.39 -8.30
N ASN A 113 -18.21 -11.69 -8.62
CA ASN A 113 -19.23 -12.69 -8.31
C ASN A 113 -19.38 -12.84 -6.78
N THR A 114 -20.62 -12.76 -6.28
CA THR A 114 -20.93 -12.88 -4.85
C THR A 114 -20.33 -14.13 -4.20
N LYS A 115 -20.37 -15.29 -4.88
CA LYS A 115 -19.79 -16.52 -4.35
C LYS A 115 -18.27 -16.42 -4.20
N THR A 116 -17.61 -15.81 -5.17
CA THR A 116 -16.16 -15.58 -5.15
C THR A 116 -15.77 -14.58 -4.07
N ILE A 117 -16.50 -13.48 -3.92
CA ILE A 117 -16.28 -12.49 -2.85
C ILE A 117 -16.47 -13.14 -1.48
N PHE A 118 -17.52 -13.94 -1.29
CA PHE A 118 -17.76 -14.63 -0.03
C PHE A 118 -16.61 -15.58 0.30
N LEU A 119 -16.20 -16.41 -0.66
CA LEU A 119 -15.05 -17.30 -0.49
C LEU A 119 -13.77 -16.53 -0.16
N LEU A 120 -13.46 -15.47 -0.91
CA LEU A 120 -12.30 -14.62 -0.64
C LEU A 120 -12.37 -13.97 0.74
N SER A 121 -13.55 -13.56 1.20
CA SER A 121 -13.74 -12.96 2.51
C SER A 121 -13.40 -13.93 3.64
N VAL A 122 -13.90 -15.17 3.56
CA VAL A 122 -13.61 -16.23 4.54
C VAL A 122 -12.13 -16.57 4.53
N LEU A 123 -11.54 -16.72 3.34
CA LEU A 123 -10.11 -17.02 3.20
C LEU A 123 -9.22 -15.87 3.72
N SER A 124 -9.56 -14.62 3.44
CA SER A 124 -8.84 -13.44 3.95
C SER A 124 -8.88 -13.36 5.47
N ILE A 125 -10.05 -13.57 6.08
CA ILE A 125 -10.20 -13.56 7.55
C ILE A 125 -9.40 -14.70 8.17
N LEU A 126 -9.48 -15.91 7.60
CA LEU A 126 -8.69 -17.04 8.09
C LEU A 126 -7.18 -16.78 7.95
N ALA A 127 -6.74 -16.28 6.80
CA ALA A 127 -5.34 -15.92 6.56
C ALA A 127 -4.86 -14.83 7.52
N PHE A 128 -5.73 -13.87 7.88
CA PHE A 128 -5.44 -12.85 8.89
C PHE A 128 -5.15 -13.47 10.26
N PHE A 129 -6.02 -14.36 10.75
CA PHE A 129 -5.79 -15.02 12.04
C PHE A 129 -4.53 -15.87 12.04
N VAL A 130 -4.28 -16.64 10.98
CA VAL A 130 -3.05 -17.44 10.87
C VAL A 130 -1.82 -16.54 10.79
N ARG A 131 -1.92 -15.38 10.11
CA ARG A 131 -0.85 -14.39 10.05
C ARG A 131 -0.55 -13.79 11.43
N VAL A 132 -1.57 -13.36 12.16
CA VAL A 132 -1.42 -12.82 13.53
C VAL A 132 -0.81 -13.86 14.46
N TYR A 133 -1.27 -15.12 14.38
CA TYR A 133 -0.70 -16.23 15.14
C TYR A 133 0.78 -16.47 14.78
N SER A 134 1.11 -16.46 13.48
CA SER A 134 2.49 -16.61 13.03
C SER A 134 3.40 -15.48 13.51
N ASP A 135 2.89 -14.23 13.56
CA ASP A 135 3.65 -13.09 14.06
C ASP A 135 3.89 -13.17 15.57
N HIS A 136 2.89 -13.63 16.32
CA HIS A 136 3.03 -13.90 17.74
C HIS A 136 4.12 -14.95 18.00
N LEU A 137 4.19 -16.01 17.17
CA LEU A 137 5.25 -17.01 17.28
C LEU A 137 6.63 -16.45 16.92
N THR A 138 6.75 -15.56 15.92
CA THR A 138 8.07 -15.02 15.51
C THR A 138 8.59 -13.88 16.37
N ILE A 139 7.73 -12.91 16.72
CA ILE A 139 8.14 -11.64 17.34
C ILE A 139 7.41 -11.42 18.68
N GLY A 140 6.26 -12.06 18.90
CA GLY A 140 5.44 -11.88 20.11
C GLY A 140 6.08 -12.32 21.42
N GLN A 141 7.24 -13.01 21.37
CA GLN A 141 8.03 -13.37 22.55
C GLN A 141 9.02 -12.27 22.98
N ALA A 142 9.15 -11.18 22.21
CA ALA A 142 10.09 -10.12 22.54
C ALA A 142 9.45 -9.08 23.45
N ASP A 143 9.93 -8.97 24.69
CA ASP A 143 9.45 -8.00 25.69
C ASP A 143 9.60 -6.53 25.25
N ASN A 144 10.53 -6.25 24.33
CA ASN A 144 10.78 -4.92 23.78
C ASN A 144 11.24 -4.98 22.32
N LEU A 145 10.74 -4.07 21.48
CA LEU A 145 11.11 -3.97 20.06
C LEU A 145 12.62 -3.75 19.82
N SER A 146 13.30 -3.10 20.79
CA SER A 146 14.75 -2.91 20.75
C SER A 146 15.54 -4.22 20.91
N ASN A 147 14.95 -5.21 21.57
CA ASN A 147 15.57 -6.52 21.79
C ASN A 147 15.36 -7.44 20.58
N VAL A 148 14.33 -7.20 19.77
CA VAL A 148 14.05 -7.92 18.51
C VAL A 148 15.24 -7.83 17.54
N ALA A 149 15.97 -6.72 17.53
CA ALA A 149 17.13 -6.54 16.64
C ALA A 149 18.37 -7.38 17.05
N LYS A 150 18.38 -7.96 18.25
CA LYS A 150 19.50 -8.72 18.82
C LYS A 150 19.16 -10.19 19.11
N MET A 151 17.92 -10.60 18.86
CA MET A 151 17.47 -11.96 19.09
C MET A 151 17.81 -12.85 17.90
N ASP A 152 18.21 -14.09 18.19
CA ASP A 152 18.33 -15.13 17.18
C ASP A 152 16.95 -15.72 16.91
N PHE A 153 16.53 -15.72 15.64
CA PHE A 153 15.24 -16.24 15.21
C PHE A 153 15.41 -17.54 14.45
N ASN A 154 14.45 -18.45 14.62
CA ASN A 154 14.39 -19.66 13.81
C ASN A 154 14.02 -19.30 12.36
N PRO A 155 14.91 -19.51 11.37
CA PRO A 155 14.66 -19.12 9.97
C PRO A 155 13.42 -19.79 9.36
N ILE A 156 13.08 -21.01 9.81
CA ILE A 156 11.89 -21.74 9.34
C ILE A 156 10.62 -21.00 9.76
N LEU A 157 10.60 -20.46 10.98
CA LEU A 157 9.46 -19.74 11.50
C LEU A 157 9.31 -18.37 10.82
N VAL A 158 10.43 -17.69 10.53
CA VAL A 158 10.43 -16.45 9.75
C VAL A 158 9.97 -16.70 8.31
N PHE A 159 10.41 -17.79 7.69
CA PHE A 159 9.95 -18.20 6.36
C PHE A 159 8.45 -18.46 6.32
N PHE A 160 7.92 -19.20 7.30
CA PHE A 160 6.49 -19.45 7.43
C PHE A 160 5.72 -18.14 7.61
N SER A 161 6.20 -17.26 8.50
CA SER A 161 5.65 -15.93 8.74
C SER A 161 5.63 -15.09 7.45
N ALA A 162 6.72 -15.08 6.69
CA ALA A 162 6.83 -14.38 5.40
C ALA A 162 5.83 -14.92 4.36
N CYS A 163 5.66 -16.24 4.25
CA CYS A 163 4.63 -16.84 3.40
C CYS A 163 3.22 -16.38 3.80
N MET A 164 2.95 -16.30 5.11
CA MET A 164 1.67 -15.83 5.62
C MET A 164 1.43 -14.33 5.33
N ILE A 165 2.46 -13.47 5.32
CA ILE A 165 2.33 -12.07 4.87
C ILE A 165 1.86 -12.04 3.42
N GLY A 166 2.55 -12.78 2.55
CA GLY A 166 2.26 -12.82 1.13
C GLY A 166 0.84 -13.32 0.89
N MET A 167 0.45 -14.43 1.53
CA MET A 167 -0.87 -15.02 1.39
C MET A 167 -1.97 -14.06 1.85
N ASN A 168 -1.81 -13.49 3.05
CA ASN A 168 -2.75 -12.52 3.60
C ASN A 168 -2.93 -11.31 2.68
N SER A 169 -1.81 -10.75 2.19
CA SER A 169 -1.82 -9.59 1.30
C SER A 169 -2.55 -9.87 -0.01
N VAL A 170 -2.21 -10.97 -0.70
CA VAL A 170 -2.85 -11.35 -1.98
C VAL A 170 -4.35 -11.56 -1.80
N LEU A 171 -4.77 -12.28 -0.75
CA LEU A 171 -6.18 -12.55 -0.50
C LEU A 171 -6.97 -11.27 -0.22
N PHE A 172 -6.47 -10.39 0.65
CA PHE A 172 -7.13 -9.10 0.91
C PHE A 172 -7.17 -8.20 -0.32
N CYS A 173 -6.09 -8.14 -1.11
CA CYS A 173 -6.10 -7.39 -2.37
C CYS A 173 -7.19 -7.90 -3.32
N LEU A 174 -7.26 -9.22 -3.56
CA LEU A 174 -8.29 -9.81 -4.43
C LEU A 174 -9.70 -9.61 -3.87
N PHE A 175 -9.88 -9.72 -2.55
CA PHE A 175 -11.16 -9.48 -1.88
C PHE A 175 -11.63 -8.03 -2.07
N PHE A 176 -10.78 -7.04 -1.77
CA PHE A 176 -11.13 -5.63 -1.93
C PHE A 176 -11.34 -5.24 -3.39
N ILE A 177 -10.53 -5.76 -4.31
CA ILE A 177 -10.74 -5.57 -5.76
C ILE A 177 -12.10 -6.15 -6.18
N GLY A 178 -12.46 -7.34 -5.72
CA GLY A 178 -13.75 -7.97 -6.00
C GLY A 178 -14.93 -7.18 -5.44
N LEU A 179 -14.83 -6.72 -4.17
CA LEU A 179 -15.82 -5.84 -3.55
C LEU A 179 -15.98 -4.53 -4.32
N ALA A 180 -14.87 -3.83 -4.58
CA ALA A 180 -14.87 -2.58 -5.32
C ALA A 180 -15.50 -2.77 -6.70
N SER A 181 -15.13 -3.82 -7.43
CA SER A 181 -15.70 -4.11 -8.77
C SER A 181 -17.21 -4.38 -8.73
N LYS A 182 -17.72 -5.00 -7.66
CA LYS A 182 -19.16 -5.30 -7.51
C LYS A 182 -19.98 -4.06 -7.14
N PHE A 183 -19.48 -3.24 -6.21
CA PHE A 183 -20.22 -2.10 -5.64
C PHE A 183 -20.00 -0.81 -6.42
N ILE A 184 -18.83 -0.62 -7.03
CA ILE A 184 -18.47 0.57 -7.79
C ILE A 184 -18.67 0.28 -9.29
N LYS A 185 -19.92 0.40 -9.75
CA LYS A 185 -20.29 0.15 -11.15
C LYS A 185 -20.13 1.37 -12.05
N SER A 186 -20.19 2.57 -11.48
CA SER A 186 -20.11 3.82 -12.23
C SER A 186 -19.36 4.89 -11.42
N GLY A 187 -18.79 5.85 -12.14
CA GLY A 187 -18.25 7.05 -11.50
C GLY A 187 -19.38 7.86 -10.87
N SER A 188 -19.38 7.96 -9.54
CA SER A 188 -20.23 8.91 -8.82
C SER A 188 -19.42 10.14 -8.44
N THR A 189 -20.09 11.28 -8.24
CA THR A 189 -19.42 12.51 -7.76
C THR A 189 -18.71 12.28 -6.43
N ILE A 190 -19.32 11.49 -5.54
CA ILE A 190 -18.74 11.13 -4.24
C ILE A 190 -17.47 10.30 -4.42
N LEU A 191 -17.49 9.31 -5.32
CA LEU A 191 -16.31 8.51 -5.61
C LEU A 191 -15.20 9.37 -6.21
N SER A 192 -15.52 10.24 -7.17
CA SER A 192 -14.56 11.16 -7.76
C SER A 192 -13.93 12.07 -6.70
N TRP A 193 -14.73 12.55 -5.75
CA TRP A 193 -14.27 13.34 -4.62
C TRP A 193 -13.31 12.56 -3.70
N PHE A 194 -13.63 11.32 -3.35
CA PHE A 194 -12.72 10.46 -2.59
C PHE A 194 -11.40 10.19 -3.34
N VAL A 195 -11.47 9.94 -4.64
CA VAL A 195 -10.28 9.74 -5.48
C VAL A 195 -9.41 10.99 -5.51
N GLU A 196 -10.00 12.17 -5.66
CA GLU A 196 -9.29 13.47 -5.63
C GLU A 196 -8.62 13.74 -4.27
N LEU A 197 -9.27 13.33 -3.18
CA LEU A 197 -8.74 13.52 -1.83
C LEU A 197 -7.64 12.51 -1.43
N SER A 198 -7.63 11.32 -2.03
CA SER A 198 -6.78 10.20 -1.60
C SER A 198 -5.29 10.58 -1.49
N TYR A 199 -4.77 11.29 -2.48
CA TYR A 199 -3.34 11.65 -2.55
C TYR A 199 -2.96 12.82 -1.62
N PRO A 200 -3.67 13.97 -1.60
CA PRO A 200 -3.42 15.01 -0.61
C PRO A 200 -3.51 14.50 0.83
N ILE A 201 -4.53 13.70 1.15
CA ILE A 201 -4.70 13.15 2.49
C ILE A 201 -3.52 12.23 2.84
N TYR A 202 -3.09 11.35 1.93
CA TYR A 202 -1.92 10.50 2.16
C TYR A 202 -0.66 11.32 2.52
N ILE A 203 -0.45 12.49 1.92
CA ILE A 203 0.72 13.32 2.24
C ILE A 203 0.63 13.87 3.67
N ILE A 204 -0.53 14.38 4.08
CA ILE A 204 -0.67 15.18 5.30
C ILE A 204 -1.18 14.40 6.52
N HIS A 205 -1.78 13.21 6.34
CA HIS A 205 -2.58 12.54 7.38
C HIS A 205 -1.85 12.22 8.68
N ILE A 206 -0.53 11.99 8.67
CA ILE A 206 0.20 11.60 9.88
C ILE A 206 0.09 12.65 10.98
N ILE A 207 0.20 13.95 10.64
CA ILE A 207 0.16 15.01 11.66
C ILE A 207 -1.24 15.08 12.31
N PRO A 208 -2.36 15.23 11.56
CA PRO A 208 -3.68 15.23 12.16
C PRO A 208 -4.02 13.95 12.94
N ILE A 209 -3.66 12.77 12.42
CA ILE A 209 -3.96 11.49 13.08
C ILE A 209 -3.19 11.35 14.40
N THR A 210 -1.90 11.67 14.42
CA THR A 210 -1.09 11.59 15.65
C THR A 210 -1.57 12.59 16.70
N MET A 211 -1.90 13.83 16.29
CA MET A 211 -2.48 14.83 17.19
C MET A 211 -3.83 14.38 17.76
N MET A 212 -4.76 13.91 16.92
CA MET A 212 -6.07 13.44 17.38
C MET A 212 -5.96 12.22 18.30
N THR A 213 -5.04 11.31 18.01
CA THR A 213 -4.75 10.16 18.88
C THR A 213 -4.32 10.62 20.27
N ALA A 214 -3.39 11.59 20.35
CA ALA A 214 -2.93 12.12 21.64
C ALA A 214 -4.06 12.82 22.42
N VAL A 215 -4.91 13.60 21.73
CA VAL A 215 -6.08 14.24 22.36
C VAL A 215 -7.04 13.22 22.94
N PHE A 216 -7.41 12.19 22.16
CA PHE A 216 -8.34 11.16 22.61
C PHE A 216 -7.76 10.25 23.69
N TYR A 217 -6.46 9.96 23.62
CA TYR A 217 -5.75 9.24 24.66
C TYR A 217 -5.76 10.03 25.99
N ASN A 218 -5.43 11.32 25.95
CA ASN A 218 -5.47 12.19 27.12
C ASN A 218 -6.89 12.41 27.66
N ALA A 219 -7.91 12.26 26.81
CA ALA A 219 -9.32 12.27 27.22
C ALA A 219 -9.76 10.97 27.93
N GLY A 220 -8.87 9.99 28.12
CA GLY A 220 -9.16 8.75 28.83
C GLY A 220 -10.03 7.76 28.04
N LEU A 221 -10.12 7.93 26.72
CA LEU A 221 -10.88 7.02 25.87
C LEU A 221 -10.17 5.65 25.77
N ASN A 222 -10.95 4.58 25.61
CA ASN A 222 -10.37 3.24 25.43
C ASN A 222 -9.81 3.07 23.99
N GLN A 223 -8.89 2.13 23.80
CA GLN A 223 -8.24 1.91 22.49
C GLN A 223 -9.23 1.60 21.36
N LEU A 224 -10.31 0.86 21.65
CA LEU A 224 -11.34 0.51 20.66
C LEU A 224 -12.12 1.73 20.16
N SER A 225 -12.27 2.76 20.98
CA SER A 225 -12.91 4.02 20.59
C SER A 225 -11.91 5.01 19.98
N ILE A 226 -10.67 5.06 20.48
CA ILE A 226 -9.62 5.93 19.94
C ILE A 226 -9.41 5.67 18.46
N LEU A 227 -9.27 4.40 18.05
CA LEU A 227 -8.96 4.06 16.65
C LEU A 227 -9.98 4.64 15.64
N PRO A 228 -11.29 4.32 15.70
CA PRO A 228 -12.26 4.86 14.75
C PRO A 228 -12.44 6.37 14.88
N LEU A 229 -12.39 6.92 16.09
CA LEU A 229 -12.52 8.38 16.30
C LEU A 229 -11.35 9.14 15.69
N THR A 230 -10.12 8.66 15.87
CA THR A 230 -8.93 9.23 15.25
C THR A 230 -9.02 9.20 13.72
N VAL A 231 -9.49 8.10 13.13
CA VAL A 231 -9.65 7.99 11.67
C VAL A 231 -10.65 9.03 11.16
N ILE A 232 -11.81 9.15 11.80
CA ILE A 232 -12.86 10.10 11.38
C ILE A 232 -12.39 11.54 11.57
N ALA A 233 -11.88 11.89 12.76
CA ALA A 233 -11.46 13.25 13.07
C ALA A 233 -10.22 13.65 12.27
N GLY A 234 -9.23 12.76 12.16
CA GLY A 234 -8.04 12.97 11.34
C GLY A 234 -8.41 13.20 9.87
N PHE A 235 -9.30 12.38 9.30
CA PHE A 235 -9.80 12.58 7.94
C PHE A 235 -10.50 13.93 7.78
N ALA A 236 -11.39 14.31 8.70
CA ALA A 236 -12.08 15.60 8.66
C ALA A 236 -11.11 16.78 8.66
N VAL A 237 -10.10 16.74 9.54
CA VAL A 237 -9.04 17.77 9.59
C VAL A 237 -8.23 17.79 8.30
N CYS A 238 -7.84 16.64 7.74
CA CYS A 238 -7.14 16.58 6.46
C CYS A 238 -7.96 17.18 5.31
N VAL A 239 -9.26 16.92 5.28
CA VAL A 239 -10.16 17.52 4.29
C VAL A 239 -10.18 19.04 4.43
N ILE A 240 -10.33 19.57 5.65
CA ILE A 240 -10.29 21.02 5.90
C ILE A 240 -8.96 21.61 5.40
N LEU A 241 -7.83 21.02 5.79
CA LEU A 241 -6.50 21.47 5.36
C LEU A 241 -6.34 21.44 3.84
N TYR A 242 -6.84 20.40 3.18
CA TYR A 242 -6.83 20.31 1.72
C TYR A 242 -7.61 21.47 1.08
N TYR A 243 -8.83 21.77 1.54
CA TYR A 243 -9.63 22.85 0.97
C TYR A 243 -9.05 24.24 1.23
N VAL A 244 -8.45 24.46 2.41
CA VAL A 244 -7.88 25.75 2.80
C VAL A 244 -6.55 26.02 2.11
N PHE A 245 -5.65 25.04 2.06
CA PHE A 245 -4.25 25.27 1.63
C PHE A 245 -3.91 24.70 0.26
N ILE A 246 -4.60 23.66 -0.21
CA ILE A 246 -4.21 22.92 -1.41
C ILE A 246 -5.14 23.20 -2.57
N LYS A 247 -6.45 22.95 -2.44
CA LYS A 247 -7.40 22.86 -3.55
C LYS A 247 -7.35 24.03 -4.54
N PHE A 248 -7.30 25.25 -4.00
CA PHE A 248 -7.36 26.49 -4.76
C PHE A 248 -5.99 27.13 -5.00
N THR A 249 -4.89 26.44 -4.67
CA THR A 249 -3.53 26.94 -4.85
C THR A 249 -2.80 26.16 -5.96
N PRO A 250 -1.70 26.72 -6.52
CA PRO A 250 -0.84 25.99 -7.45
C PRO A 250 -0.30 24.66 -6.90
N VAL A 251 -0.32 24.46 -5.59
CA VAL A 251 0.08 23.20 -4.94
C VAL A 251 -0.78 22.02 -5.44
N ASN A 252 -2.05 22.26 -5.77
CA ASN A 252 -2.93 21.25 -6.34
C ASN A 252 -2.41 20.70 -7.69
N TRP A 253 -1.61 21.47 -8.44
CA TRP A 253 -0.99 21.00 -9.69
C TRP A 253 0.00 19.87 -9.46
N LEU A 254 0.81 19.99 -8.41
CA LEU A 254 1.81 18.99 -8.04
C LEU A 254 1.13 17.75 -7.45
N ILE A 255 0.08 17.96 -6.67
CA ILE A 255 -0.58 16.90 -5.90
C ILE A 255 -1.57 16.12 -6.78
N ASN A 256 -2.55 16.78 -7.38
CA ASN A 256 -3.61 16.10 -8.16
C ASN A 256 -3.40 16.15 -9.68
N GLY A 257 -2.34 16.83 -10.13
CA GLY A 257 -2.07 17.05 -11.54
C GLY A 257 -2.79 18.29 -12.08
N TYR A 258 -2.14 18.97 -13.04
CA TYR A 258 -2.65 20.21 -13.63
C TYR A 258 -4.05 20.06 -14.26
N SER A 259 -4.30 18.95 -14.96
CA SER A 259 -5.57 18.73 -15.66
C SER A 259 -6.78 18.67 -14.73
N LYS A 260 -6.59 18.20 -13.49
CA LYS A 260 -7.63 18.05 -12.47
C LYS A 260 -7.71 19.21 -11.48
N SER A 261 -6.75 20.14 -11.52
CA SER A 261 -6.74 21.28 -10.59
C SER A 261 -7.88 22.26 -10.86
N SER A 262 -8.44 22.81 -9.79
CA SER A 262 -9.44 23.89 -9.85
C SER A 262 -8.82 25.22 -10.25
N PHE A 263 -7.59 25.49 -9.81
CA PHE A 263 -6.84 26.67 -10.23
C PHE A 263 -6.12 26.35 -11.53
N LYS A 264 -6.47 27.01 -12.63
CA LYS A 264 -5.78 26.87 -13.93
C LYS A 264 -5.40 28.26 -14.41
N ILE A 265 -4.14 28.45 -14.73
CA ILE A 265 -3.73 29.69 -15.40
C ILE A 265 -4.13 29.51 -16.87
N LYS A 266 -5.09 30.31 -17.34
CA LYS A 266 -5.29 30.51 -18.79
C LYS A 266 -4.06 31.27 -19.31
N PHE A 267 -2.98 30.56 -19.62
CA PHE A 267 -1.92 31.10 -20.46
C PHE A 267 -2.38 31.02 -21.91
N LEU A 268 -2.38 32.18 -22.58
CA LEU A 268 -2.83 32.51 -23.93
C LEU A 268 -3.23 31.34 -24.84
N GLY A 269 -4.55 31.22 -25.08
CA GLY A 269 -5.04 30.85 -26.40
C GLY A 269 -4.99 32.10 -27.27
N GLY A 270 -3.98 32.16 -28.13
CA GLY A 270 -4.08 32.77 -29.46
C GLY A 270 -4.16 31.63 -30.46
#